data_AF-A0A1F4AYV4-F1
#
_entry.id   AF-A0A1F4AYV4-F1
#
_cell.length_a   1.000
_cell.length_b   1.000
_cell.length_c   1.000
_cell.angle_alpha   90.00
_cell.angle_beta   90.00
_cell.angle_gamma   90.00
#
_symmetry.space_group_name_H-M   'P 1'
#
loop_
_entity.id
_entity.type
_entity.pdbx_description
1 polymer ?
#
loop_
_entity_poly.entity_id
_entity_poly.type
_entity_poly.pdbx_seq_one_letter_code
_entity_poly.pdbx_strand_id
1 'polypeptide(L)'
;MNRERIESELARLAVGGQRAEIVTDGNRPIVLYHDVPTAGGPHGLPETSDVIVPIPEGHPAAAIDLAGLPAGSPLLPRVKGGNNNQGNVTAGGRQWQLASYHPHNGGGAPPYDQNKHGFHTYFDSLVSWLARLN
;
A
#
# COMPACT_ATOMS: atom_id res chain seq x y z
N MET A 1 16.87 -6.89 6.28
CA MET A 1 16.13 -5.94 5.41
C MET A 1 17.10 -5.38 4.38
N ASN A 2 16.83 -5.55 3.08
CA ASN A 2 17.67 -4.97 2.03
C ASN A 2 17.25 -3.51 1.77
N ARG A 3 17.80 -2.59 2.57
CA ARG A 3 17.43 -1.17 2.53
C ARG A 3 17.72 -0.51 1.19
N GLU A 4 18.87 -0.81 0.59
CA GLU A 4 19.29 -0.26 -0.71
C GLU A 4 18.30 -0.63 -1.83
N ARG A 5 17.80 -1.87 -1.80
CA ARG A 5 16.77 -2.30 -2.75
C ARG A 5 15.51 -1.46 -2.63
N ILE A 6 15.00 -1.27 -1.42
CA ILE A 6 13.76 -0.50 -1.18
C ILE A 6 13.95 0.95 -1.60
N GLU A 7 15.07 1.58 -1.21
CA GLU A 7 15.39 2.96 -1.59
C GLU A 7 15.48 3.13 -3.12
N SER A 8 16.08 2.18 -3.84
CA SER A 8 16.09 2.18 -5.30
C SER A 8 14.69 2.06 -5.90
N GLU A 9 13.80 1.29 -5.31
CA GLU A 9 12.41 1.17 -5.77
C GLU A 9 11.61 2.46 -5.53
N LEU A 10 11.77 3.09 -4.36
CA LEU A 10 11.13 4.38 -4.08
C LEU A 10 11.67 5.50 -4.99
N ALA A 11 12.96 5.46 -5.32
CA ALA A 11 13.54 6.39 -6.29
C ALA A 11 12.90 6.25 -7.69
N ARG A 12 12.53 5.04 -8.12
CA ARG A 12 11.80 4.83 -9.38
C ARG A 12 10.41 5.46 -9.36
N LEU A 13 9.70 5.37 -8.24
CA LEU A 13 8.40 6.02 -8.06
C LEU A 13 8.53 7.54 -8.19
N ALA A 14 9.57 8.12 -7.58
CA ALA A 14 9.84 9.56 -7.64
C ALA A 14 10.10 10.06 -9.07
N VAL A 15 10.77 9.26 -9.93
CA VAL A 15 10.93 9.60 -11.37
C VAL A 15 9.57 9.72 -12.07
N GLY A 16 8.60 8.89 -11.69
CA GLY A 16 7.21 8.96 -12.17
C GLY A 16 6.34 10.00 -11.47
N GLY A 17 6.88 10.79 -10.55
CA GLY A 17 6.15 11.80 -9.76
C GLY A 17 5.38 11.24 -8.56
N GLN A 18 5.39 9.92 -8.34
CA GLN A 18 4.77 9.32 -7.16
C GLN A 18 5.65 9.53 -5.92
N ARG A 19 5.09 10.15 -4.89
CA ARG A 19 5.77 10.36 -3.61
C ARG A 19 5.56 9.16 -2.69
N ALA A 20 6.65 8.59 -2.21
CA ALA A 20 6.62 7.55 -1.19
C ALA A 20 7.85 7.65 -0.30
N GLU A 21 7.69 7.30 0.97
CA GLU A 21 8.78 7.33 1.96
C GLU A 21 8.69 6.16 2.93
N ILE A 22 9.78 5.90 3.65
CA ILE A 22 9.81 4.89 4.71
C ILE A 22 9.47 5.60 6.03
N VAL A 23 8.39 5.14 6.68
CA VAL A 23 8.01 5.50 8.05
C VAL A 23 8.13 4.28 8.95
N THR A 24 7.90 4.46 10.26
CA THR A 24 7.96 3.36 11.22
C THR A 24 6.72 3.29 12.10
N ASP A 25 6.31 2.07 12.44
CA ASP A 25 5.41 1.73 13.55
C ASP A 25 6.25 1.07 14.64
N GLY A 26 6.63 1.86 15.65
CA GLY A 26 7.73 1.50 16.56
C GLY A 26 9.02 1.26 15.78
N ASN A 27 9.48 -0.01 15.76
CA ASN A 27 10.67 -0.45 15.01
C ASN A 27 10.34 -1.11 13.67
N ARG A 28 9.06 -1.28 13.33
CA ARG A 28 8.64 -1.93 12.09
C ARG A 28 8.65 -0.92 10.94
N PRO A 29 9.44 -1.12 9.88
CA PRO A 29 9.46 -0.22 8.74
C PRO A 29 8.24 -0.44 7.83
N ILE A 30 7.71 0.65 7.30
CA ILE A 30 6.49 0.72 6.50
C ILE A 30 6.73 1.70 5.37
N VAL A 31 6.26 1.39 4.16
CA VAL A 31 6.25 2.37 3.06
C VAL A 31 4.94 3.15 3.10
N LEU A 32 5.01 4.47 3.15
CA LEU A 32 3.90 5.40 3.02
C LEU A 32 3.88 5.95 1.60
N TYR A 33 2.80 5.70 0.87
CA TYR A 33 2.50 6.32 -0.42
C TYR A 33 1.56 7.50 -0.19
N HIS A 34 1.94 8.66 -0.71
CA HIS A 34 1.14 9.87 -0.59
C HIS A 34 0.21 10.04 -1.80
N ASP A 35 -0.98 10.59 -1.55
CA ASP A 35 -1.91 11.04 -2.60
C ASP A 35 -2.23 9.98 -3.68
N VAL A 36 -2.36 8.70 -3.29
CA VAL A 36 -2.69 7.63 -4.24
C VAL A 36 -4.09 7.88 -4.82
N PRO A 37 -4.26 7.91 -6.16
CA PRO A 37 -5.56 8.19 -6.76
C PRO A 37 -6.58 7.10 -6.44
N THR A 38 -7.84 7.51 -6.32
CA THR A 38 -8.97 6.62 -6.04
C THR A 38 -10.09 6.87 -7.06
N ALA A 39 -11.05 5.93 -7.16
CA ALA A 39 -12.31 6.16 -7.89
C ALA A 39 -13.37 6.90 -7.04
N GLY A 40 -12.98 7.64 -6.01
CA GLY A 40 -13.89 8.16 -4.98
C GLY A 40 -14.81 9.29 -5.44
N GLY A 41 -14.36 10.17 -6.34
CA GLY A 41 -15.09 11.38 -6.75
C GLY A 41 -16.56 11.14 -7.15
N PRO A 42 -16.85 10.21 -8.07
CA PRO A 42 -18.23 9.86 -8.46
C PRO A 42 -19.13 9.37 -7.31
N HIS A 43 -18.55 8.94 -6.19
CA HIS A 43 -19.24 8.44 -5.01
C HIS A 43 -19.27 9.45 -3.85
N GLY A 44 -18.79 10.68 -4.05
CA GLY A 44 -18.64 11.68 -2.98
C GLY A 44 -17.58 11.30 -1.96
N LEU A 45 -16.60 10.48 -2.35
CA LEU A 45 -15.47 10.03 -1.53
C LEU A 45 -14.18 10.76 -1.97
N PRO A 46 -13.11 10.75 -1.15
CA PRO A 46 -11.85 11.42 -1.48
C PRO A 46 -11.26 10.93 -2.81
N GLU A 47 -10.81 11.84 -3.67
CA GLU A 47 -10.19 11.53 -4.97
C GLU A 47 -8.76 10.98 -4.84
N THR A 48 -8.11 11.25 -3.71
CA THR A 48 -6.81 10.70 -3.34
C THR A 48 -6.84 10.17 -1.91
N SER A 49 -5.94 9.24 -1.59
CA SER A 49 -5.73 8.79 -0.22
C SER A 49 -4.27 8.39 -0.01
N ASP A 50 -3.74 8.72 1.16
CA ASP A 50 -2.49 8.11 1.59
C ASP A 50 -2.70 6.63 1.89
N VAL A 51 -1.69 5.82 1.58
CA VAL A 51 -1.73 4.38 1.79
C VAL A 51 -0.42 3.93 2.42
N ILE A 52 -0.49 3.13 3.46
CA ILE A 52 0.68 2.46 4.02
C ILE A 52 0.77 1.01 3.54
N VAL A 53 2.00 0.50 3.47
CA VAL A 53 2.27 -0.91 3.15
C VAL A 53 3.41 -1.40 4.04
N PRO A 54 3.17 -2.38 4.93
CA PRO A 54 4.23 -2.92 5.75
C PRO A 54 5.34 -3.55 4.91
N ILE A 55 6.59 -3.35 5.30
CA ILE A 55 7.72 -4.02 4.66
C ILE A 55 7.79 -5.44 5.22
N PRO A 56 7.62 -6.49 4.40
CA PRO A 56 7.64 -7.86 4.90
C PRO A 56 9.05 -8.26 5.32
N GLU A 57 9.14 -9.10 6.35
CA GLU A 57 10.39 -9.74 6.70
C GLU A 57 10.87 -10.62 5.53
N GLY A 58 12.14 -10.46 5.15
CA GLY A 58 12.70 -11.17 4.00
C GLY A 58 12.46 -10.53 2.63
N HIS A 59 11.92 -9.31 2.55
CA HIS A 59 11.90 -8.55 1.28
C HIS A 59 13.32 -8.47 0.66
N PRO A 60 13.50 -8.78 -0.65
CA PRO A 60 12.46 -8.94 -1.68
C PRO A 60 11.92 -10.36 -1.89
N ALA A 61 12.39 -11.38 -1.16
CA ALA A 61 11.91 -12.76 -1.35
C ALA A 61 10.46 -12.96 -0.89
N ALA A 62 10.02 -12.21 0.10
CA ALA A 62 8.63 -12.21 0.56
C ALA A 62 7.76 -11.25 -0.27
N ALA A 63 6.55 -11.70 -0.62
CA ALA A 63 5.55 -10.88 -1.29
C ALA A 63 5.11 -9.71 -0.39
N ILE A 64 4.86 -8.57 -1.03
CA ILE A 64 4.31 -7.39 -0.37
C ILE A 64 2.79 -7.55 -0.33
N ASP A 65 2.19 -7.31 0.83
CA ASP A 65 0.76 -7.48 1.12
C ASP A 65 0.28 -6.43 2.15
N LEU A 66 -1.02 -6.43 2.45
CA LEU A 66 -1.63 -5.69 3.56
C LEU A 66 -1.56 -4.17 3.40
N ALA A 67 -2.07 -3.65 2.29
CA ALA A 67 -2.28 -2.21 2.15
C ALA A 67 -3.17 -1.68 3.28
N GLY A 68 -2.78 -0.54 3.86
CA GLY A 68 -3.52 0.10 4.94
C GLY A 68 -3.98 1.50 4.56
N LEU A 69 -5.22 1.80 4.95
CA LEU A 69 -5.80 3.13 4.83
C LEU A 69 -5.84 3.80 6.20
N PRO A 70 -5.99 5.13 6.26
CA PRO A 70 -6.22 5.81 7.52
C PRO A 70 -7.36 5.17 8.32
N ALA A 71 -7.18 5.03 9.64
CA ALA A 71 -8.25 4.56 10.49
C ALA A 71 -9.48 5.47 10.35
N GLY A 72 -10.66 4.88 10.16
CA GLY A 72 -11.89 5.61 9.88
C GLY A 72 -12.03 6.16 8.45
N SER A 73 -11.12 5.83 7.53
CA SER A 73 -11.24 6.22 6.12
C SER A 73 -12.57 5.76 5.53
N PRO A 74 -13.31 6.64 4.84
CA PRO A 74 -14.59 6.27 4.22
C PRO A 74 -14.42 5.32 3.03
N LEU A 75 -13.17 5.08 2.59
CA LEU A 75 -12.82 4.11 1.55
C LEU A 75 -12.73 2.67 2.08
N LEU A 76 -12.44 2.47 3.38
CA LEU A 76 -12.31 1.13 3.99
C LEU A 76 -13.51 0.21 3.72
N PRO A 77 -14.78 0.64 3.90
CA PRO A 77 -15.92 -0.24 3.63
C PRO A 77 -16.16 -0.52 2.13
N ARG A 78 -15.46 0.21 1.25
CA ARG A 78 -15.67 0.20 -0.21
C ARG A 78 -14.61 -0.61 -0.94
N VAL A 79 -13.42 -0.77 -0.37
CA VAL A 79 -12.32 -1.48 -1.01
C VAL A 79 -12.31 -2.96 -0.65
N LYS A 80 -11.80 -3.80 -1.57
CA LYS A 80 -11.64 -5.23 -1.31
C LYS A 80 -10.79 -5.46 -0.06
N GLY A 81 -11.30 -6.26 0.87
CA GLY A 81 -10.60 -6.60 2.11
C GLY A 81 -10.59 -5.50 3.17
N GLY A 82 -11.13 -4.30 2.91
CA GLY A 82 -11.09 -3.19 3.86
C GLY A 82 -11.95 -3.40 5.11
N ASN A 83 -13.05 -4.15 5.00
CA ASN A 83 -13.85 -4.61 6.14
C ASN A 83 -13.18 -5.75 6.94
N ASN A 84 -12.14 -6.39 6.38
CA ASN A 84 -11.42 -7.48 7.02
C ASN A 84 -10.12 -6.96 7.64
N ASN A 85 -10.24 -6.23 8.75
CA ASN A 85 -9.10 -5.62 9.46
C ASN A 85 -8.04 -6.68 9.83
N GLN A 86 -6.82 -6.53 9.32
CA GLN A 86 -5.66 -7.41 9.59
C GLN A 86 -4.73 -6.87 10.68
N GLY A 87 -5.07 -5.73 11.26
CA GLY A 87 -4.30 -5.05 12.30
C GLY A 87 -4.38 -3.54 12.15
N ASN A 88 -4.16 -2.85 13.27
CA ASN A 88 -3.97 -1.41 13.28
C ASN A 88 -2.49 -1.10 13.53
N VAL A 89 -1.96 -0.09 12.84
CA VAL A 89 -0.56 0.35 13.00
C VAL A 89 -0.51 1.85 13.21
N THR A 90 0.49 2.34 13.94
CA THR A 90 0.69 3.77 14.15
C THR A 90 1.99 4.21 13.48
N ALA A 91 1.88 4.88 12.34
CA ALA A 91 3.03 5.29 11.55
C ALA A 91 2.88 6.73 11.06
N GLY A 92 3.98 7.49 11.06
CA GLY A 92 3.94 8.90 10.68
C GLY A 92 3.02 9.75 11.56
N GLY A 93 2.86 9.40 12.84
CA GLY A 93 1.98 10.09 13.79
C GLY A 93 0.48 9.86 13.57
N ARG A 94 0.09 8.93 12.69
CA ARG A 94 -1.30 8.62 12.35
C ARG A 94 -1.59 7.14 12.59
N GLN A 95 -2.84 6.84 12.94
CA GLN A 95 -3.34 5.46 13.03
C GLN A 95 -3.89 4.99 11.67
N TRP A 96 -3.57 3.75 11.32
CA TRP A 96 -3.94 3.11 10.06
C TRP A 96 -4.60 1.76 10.33
N GLN A 97 -5.52 1.36 9.45
CA GLN A 97 -6.14 0.04 9.43
C GLN A 97 -5.64 -0.74 8.21
N LEU A 98 -5.03 -1.90 8.44
CA LEU A 98 -4.57 -2.80 7.39
C LEU A 98 -5.77 -3.58 6.83
N ALA A 99 -5.95 -3.53 5.51
CA ALA A 99 -6.92 -4.34 4.79
C ALA A 99 -6.35 -5.72 4.47
N SER A 100 -7.21 -6.74 4.38
CA SER A 100 -6.83 -8.06 3.82
C SER A 100 -6.75 -7.97 2.29
N TYR A 101 -5.73 -7.25 1.81
CA TYR A 101 -5.43 -7.10 0.39
C TYR A 101 -4.11 -7.77 0.05
N HIS A 102 -4.18 -8.74 -0.87
CA HIS A 102 -3.06 -9.58 -1.29
C HIS A 102 -2.99 -9.62 -2.82
N PRO A 103 -2.29 -8.69 -3.50
CA PRO A 103 -2.35 -8.55 -4.96
C PRO A 103 -2.07 -9.84 -5.71
N HIS A 104 -1.02 -10.55 -5.29
CA HIS A 104 -0.50 -11.76 -5.93
C HIS A 104 -1.21 -13.05 -5.49
N ASN A 105 -2.20 -12.96 -4.58
CA ASN A 105 -2.98 -14.09 -4.10
C ASN A 105 -4.48 -13.76 -4.12
N GLY A 106 -5.04 -13.66 -5.32
CA GLY A 106 -6.46 -13.34 -5.53
C GLY A 106 -6.79 -11.85 -5.49
N GLY A 107 -5.80 -10.96 -5.37
CA GLY A 107 -5.97 -9.49 -5.46
C GLY A 107 -5.97 -8.94 -6.88
N GLY A 108 -5.65 -9.76 -7.88
CA GLY A 108 -5.75 -9.44 -9.31
C GLY A 108 -4.41 -9.19 -10.02
N ALA A 109 -3.28 -9.28 -9.32
CA ALA A 109 -1.95 -9.24 -9.92
C ALA A 109 -1.49 -10.66 -10.35
N PRO A 110 -0.54 -10.79 -11.30
CA PRO A 110 0.10 -12.07 -11.64
C PRO A 110 0.89 -12.63 -10.44
N PRO A 111 1.37 -13.89 -10.49
CA PRO A 111 2.21 -14.46 -9.43
C PRO A 111 3.42 -13.58 -9.08
N TYR A 112 3.80 -13.56 -7.80
CA TYR A 112 4.93 -12.75 -7.33
C TYR A 112 6.28 -13.25 -7.89
N ASP A 113 7.11 -12.34 -8.39
CA ASP A 113 8.47 -12.58 -8.87
C ASP A 113 9.40 -11.58 -8.18
N GLN A 114 10.21 -12.05 -7.23
CA GLN A 114 11.09 -11.22 -6.41
C GLN A 114 12.11 -10.38 -7.20
N ASN A 115 12.41 -10.76 -8.44
CA ASN A 115 13.36 -10.03 -9.28
C ASN A 115 12.70 -8.85 -10.00
N LYS A 116 11.38 -8.92 -10.21
CA LYS A 116 10.60 -7.94 -10.96
C LYS A 116 9.75 -7.05 -10.04
N HIS A 117 9.11 -7.67 -9.06
CA HIS A 117 8.14 -7.00 -8.22
C HIS A 117 8.80 -6.37 -7.00
N GLY A 118 8.25 -5.23 -6.58
CA GLY A 118 8.68 -4.46 -5.43
C GLY A 118 7.68 -3.34 -5.14
N PHE A 119 8.04 -2.40 -4.27
CA PHE A 119 7.17 -1.27 -3.90
C PHE A 119 6.79 -0.42 -5.12
N HIS A 120 7.71 -0.22 -6.06
CA HIS A 120 7.44 0.49 -7.32
C HIS A 120 6.32 -0.14 -8.17
N THR A 121 6.25 -1.47 -8.26
CA THR A 121 5.16 -2.17 -8.97
C THR A 121 3.93 -2.40 -8.10
N TYR A 122 4.12 -2.44 -6.78
CA TYR A 122 3.00 -2.55 -5.83
C TYR A 122 2.10 -1.31 -5.89
N PHE A 123 2.65 -0.15 -6.23
CA PHE A 123 1.88 1.06 -6.49
C PHE A 123 0.77 0.85 -7.54
N ASP A 124 1.04 0.15 -8.65
CA ASP A 124 0.03 -0.17 -9.67
C ASP A 124 -1.13 -1.01 -9.08
N SER A 125 -0.80 -1.89 -8.13
CA SER A 125 -1.78 -2.68 -7.39
C SER A 125 -2.62 -1.79 -6.47
N LEU A 126 -2.01 -0.80 -5.81
CA LEU A 126 -2.73 0.18 -4.98
C LEU A 126 -3.72 1.02 -5.80
N VAL A 127 -3.27 1.54 -6.94
CA VAL A 127 -4.15 2.30 -7.87
C VAL A 127 -5.29 1.41 -8.34
N SER A 128 -5.00 0.18 -8.76
CA SER A 128 -6.03 -0.78 -9.18
C SER A 128 -7.01 -1.15 -8.06
N TRP A 129 -6.54 -1.22 -6.83
CA TRP A 129 -7.35 -1.53 -5.65
C TRP A 129 -8.29 -0.37 -5.31
N LEU A 130 -7.79 0.86 -5.29
CA LEU A 130 -8.58 2.06 -5.00
C LEU A 130 -9.48 2.50 -6.16
N ALA A 131 -9.23 1.99 -7.37
CA ALA A 131 -10.12 2.17 -8.52
C ALA A 131 -11.36 1.26 -8.49
N ARG A 132 -11.38 0.22 -7.64
CA ARG A 132 -12.46 -0.78 -7.57
C ARG A 132 -13.24 -0.64 -6.27
N LEU A 133 -13.94 0.49 -6.14
CA LEU A 133 -14.84 0.75 -5.01
C LEU A 133 -16.17 -0.01 -5.21
N ASN A 134 -16.63 -0.70 -4.16
CA ASN A 134 -17.90 -1.44 -4.12
C ASN A 134 -19.10 -0.58 -3.70
#